data_AF-A4BXH8-F1
#
_entry.id   AF-A4BXH8-F1
#
_cell.length_a   1.000
_cell.length_b   1.000
_cell.length_c   1.000
_cell.angle_alpha   90.00
_cell.angle_beta   90.00
_cell.angle_gamma   90.00
#
_symmetry.space_group_name_H-M   'P 1'
#
loop_
_entity.id
_entity.type
_entity.pdbx_description
1 polymer ?
#
loop_
_entity_poly.entity_id
_entity_poly.type
_entity_poly.pdbx_seq_one_letter_code
_entity_poly.pdbx_strand_id
1 'polypeptide(L)' 'MFNKYKFQKTKTMSDKIEDALSYYRFKSSEIHNYMNASTNLTVDEIVEKAAELSALEFKITALEAANDN' A
#
# COMPACT_ATOMS: atom_id res chain seq x y z
N MET A 1 42.19 -12.62 -1.28
CA MET A 1 41.15 -12.48 -2.32
C MET A 1 39.81 -12.76 -1.65
N PHE A 2 39.05 -11.72 -1.28
CA PHE A 2 37.80 -11.89 -0.53
C PHE A 2 36.66 -12.27 -1.48
N ASN A 3 35.91 -13.30 -1.10
CA ASN A 3 34.92 -13.96 -1.93
C ASN A 3 33.75 -13.03 -2.27
N LYS A 4 33.43 -12.90 -3.57
CA LYS A 4 32.53 -11.89 -4.17
C LYS A 4 31.03 -12.25 -4.05
N TYR A 5 30.67 -13.34 -3.39
CA TYR A 5 29.27 -13.74 -3.27
C TYR A 5 28.57 -12.95 -2.16
N LYS A 6 28.06 -11.79 -2.54
CA LYS A 6 26.99 -11.10 -1.82
C LYS A 6 25.87 -12.11 -1.57
N PHE A 7 25.66 -12.51 -0.32
CA PHE A 7 24.44 -13.18 0.11
C PHE A 7 23.28 -12.22 -0.15
N GLN A 8 22.57 -12.39 -1.27
CA GLN A 8 21.25 -11.78 -1.42
C GLN A 8 20.31 -12.55 -0.51
N LYS A 9 20.03 -11.98 0.66
CA LYS A 9 19.00 -12.50 1.57
C LYS A 9 17.68 -12.53 0.80
N THR A 10 17.15 -13.72 0.56
CA THR A 10 15.84 -13.90 -0.06
C THR A 10 14.77 -13.33 0.87
N LYS A 11 13.85 -12.51 0.35
CA LYS A 11 12.73 -11.98 1.14
C LYS A 11 11.86 -13.13 1.64
N THR A 12 11.57 -13.12 2.94
CA THR A 12 10.57 -13.99 3.55
C THR A 12 9.16 -13.60 3.08
N MET A 13 8.15 -14.43 3.38
CA MET A 13 6.77 -14.05 3.09
C MET A 13 6.33 -12.81 3.87
N SER A 14 6.75 -12.67 5.13
CA SER A 14 6.46 -11.47 5.93
C SER A 14 7.10 -10.22 5.32
N ASP A 15 8.35 -10.30 4.84
CA ASP A 15 8.99 -9.16 4.15
C ASP A 15 8.19 -8.70 2.92
N LYS A 16 7.59 -9.64 2.18
CA LYS A 16 6.75 -9.34 1.02
C LYS A 16 5.39 -8.76 1.41
N ILE A 17 4.81 -9.23 2.51
CA ILE A 17 3.56 -8.68 3.06
C ILE A 17 3.80 -7.23 3.51
N GLU A 18 4.91 -6.97 4.20
CA GLU A 18 5.27 -5.62 4.64
C GLU A 18 5.53 -4.67 3.46
N ASP A 19 6.22 -5.14 2.41
CA ASP A 19 6.38 -4.36 1.18
C ASP A 19 5.01 -3.99 0.56
N ALA A 20 4.08 -4.94 0.52
CA ALA A 20 2.74 -4.72 -0.03
C ALA A 20 1.91 -3.77 0.84
N LEU A 21 1.99 -3.90 2.17
CA LEU A 21 1.37 -2.98 3.12
C LEU A 21 1.90 -1.56 2.95
N SER A 22 3.22 -1.40 2.85
CA SER A 22 3.86 -0.12 2.60
C SER A 22 3.36 0.53 1.31
N TYR A 23 3.30 -0.25 0.22
CA TYR A 23 2.78 0.21 -1.06
C TYR A 23 1.31 0.65 -0.98
N TYR A 24 0.42 -0.17 -0.41
CA TYR A 24 -1.00 0.16 -0.36
C TYR A 24 -1.29 1.33 0.58
N ARG A 25 -0.59 1.43 1.72
CA ARG A 25 -0.69 2.60 2.62
C ARG A 25 -0.22 3.88 1.93
N PHE A 26 0.87 3.80 1.15
CA PHE A 26 1.32 4.94 0.34
C PHE A 26 0.25 5.36 -0.68
N LYS A 27 -0.33 4.43 -1.43
CA LYS A 27 -1.41 4.72 -2.40
C LYS A 27 -2.65 5.32 -1.72
N SER A 28 -3.04 4.79 -0.55
CA SER A 28 -4.16 5.30 0.25
C SER A 28 -3.88 6.76 0.68
N SER A 29 -2.65 7.05 1.13
CA SER A 29 -2.22 8.40 1.47
C SER A 29 -2.24 9.36 0.28
N GLU A 30 -1.81 8.93 -0.91
CA GLU A 30 -1.88 9.76 -2.12
C GLU A 30 -3.32 10.18 -2.44
N ILE A 31 -4.28 9.25 -2.34
CA ILE A 31 -5.70 9.54 -2.58
C ILE A 31 -6.23 10.51 -1.54
N HIS A 32 -5.94 10.28 -0.26
CA HIS A 32 -6.32 11.20 0.81
C HIS A 32 -5.75 12.61 0.59
N ASN A 33 -4.47 12.71 0.24
CA ASN A 33 -3.81 13.99 0.01
C ASN A 33 -4.42 14.72 -1.19
N TYR A 34 -4.69 14.01 -2.29
CA TYR A 34 -5.37 14.58 -3.45
C TYR A 34 -6.76 15.11 -3.08
N MET A 35 -7.55 14.31 -2.37
CA MET A 35 -8.91 14.71 -1.97
C MET A 35 -8.90 15.92 -1.04
N ASN A 36 -8.00 15.93 -0.05
CA ASN A 36 -7.90 17.01 0.95
C ASN A 36 -7.26 18.29 0.39
N ALA A 37 -6.42 18.20 -0.64
CA ALA A 37 -5.81 19.36 -1.30
C ALA A 37 -6.73 20.01 -2.34
N SER A 38 -7.73 19.27 -2.83
CA SER A 38 -8.65 19.78 -3.84
C SER A 38 -9.78 20.62 -3.22
N THR A 39 -10.12 21.72 -3.87
CA THR A 39 -11.22 22.62 -3.47
C THR A 39 -12.41 22.55 -4.42
N ASN A 40 -12.32 21.73 -5.47
CA ASN A 40 -13.27 21.71 -6.58
C ASN A 40 -13.54 20.31 -7.14
N LEU A 41 -13.45 19.26 -6.32
CA LEU A 41 -13.82 17.91 -6.73
C LEU A 41 -15.30 17.86 -7.12
N THR A 42 -15.57 17.21 -8.24
CA THR A 42 -16.92 16.81 -8.63
C THR A 42 -17.40 15.64 -7.78
N VAL A 43 -18.72 15.42 -7.76
CA VAL A 43 -19.32 14.26 -7.08
C VAL A 43 -18.77 12.96 -7.66
N ASP A 44 -18.59 12.87 -8.98
CA ASP A 44 -18.08 11.68 -9.64
C ASP A 44 -16.63 11.38 -9.22
N GLU A 45 -15.77 12.40 -9.15
CA GLU A 45 -14.39 12.23 -8.65
C GLU A 45 -14.36 11.77 -7.18
N ILE A 46 -15.26 12.30 -6.34
CA ILE A 46 -15.37 11.87 -4.94
C ILE A 46 -15.76 10.38 -4.87
N VAL A 47 -16.76 9.97 -5.66
CA VAL A 47 -17.24 8.58 -5.68
C VAL A 47 -16.15 7.64 -6.20
N GLU A 48 -15.44 8.01 -7.27
CA GLU A 48 -14.35 7.23 -7.84
C GLU A 48 -13.22 7.05 -6.81
N LYS A 49 -12.76 8.15 -6.18
CA LYS A 49 -11.69 8.10 -5.18
C LYS A 49 -12.08 7.36 -3.91
N ALA A 50 -13.33 7.48 -3.46
CA ALA A 50 -13.83 6.69 -2.34
C ALA A 50 -13.84 5.18 -2.65
N ALA A 51 -14.21 4.79 -3.87
CA ALA A 51 -14.19 3.39 -4.29
C ALA A 51 -12.75 2.84 -4.38
N GLU A 52 -11.83 3.62 -4.95
CA GLU A 52 -10.40 3.28 -4.99
C GLU A 52 -9.84 3.08 -3.57
N LEU A 53 -10.15 4.01 -2.66
CA LEU A 53 -9.70 3.97 -1.27
C LEU A 53 -10.27 2.74 -0.54
N SER A 54 -11.56 2.45 -0.70
CA SER A 54 -12.19 1.27 -0.09
C SER A 54 -11.52 -0.05 -0.53
N ALA A 55 -11.15 -0.16 -1.80
CA ALA A 55 -10.43 -1.33 -2.31
C ALA A 55 -9.01 -1.46 -1.74
N LEU A 56 -8.32 -0.34 -1.46
CA LEU A 56 -7.01 -0.35 -0.81
C LEU A 56 -7.12 -0.76 0.65
N GLU A 57 -8.06 -0.18 1.40
CA GLU A 57 -8.27 -0.50 2.82
C GLU A 57 -8.60 -1.97 3.02
N PHE A 58 -9.47 -2.55 2.16
CA PHE A 58 -9.75 -3.99 2.20
C PHE A 58 -8.49 -4.85 2.05
N LYS A 59 -7.59 -4.49 1.12
CA LYS A 59 -6.32 -5.20 0.91
C LYS A 59 -5.37 -5.05 2.09
N ILE A 60 -5.30 -3.85 2.67
CA ILE A 60 -4.48 -3.57 3.85
C ILE A 60 -4.96 -4.45 5.00
N THR A 61 -6.26 -4.42 5.33
CA THR A 61 -6.83 -5.23 6.40
C THR A 61 -6.61 -6.73 6.18
N ALA A 62 -6.77 -7.22 4.96
CA ALA A 62 -6.53 -8.63 4.64
C ALA A 62 -5.05 -9.03 4.83
N LEU A 63 -4.12 -8.15 4.47
CA LEU A 63 -2.69 -8.39 4.63
C LEU A 63 -2.23 -8.28 6.09
N GLU A 64 -2.78 -7.33 6.86
CA GLU A 64 -2.55 -7.23 8.30
C GLU A 64 -3.02 -8.52 9.01
N ALA A 65 -4.24 -8.98 8.72
CA ALA A 65 -4.76 -10.23 9.26
C ALA A 65 -3.90 -11.45 8.85
N ALA A 66 -3.30 -11.44 7.66
CA ALA A 66 -2.41 -12.50 7.22
C ALA A 66 -0.99 -12.42 7.82
N ASN A 67 -0.55 -11.25 8.27
CA ASN A 67 0.76 -11.06 8.90
C ASN A 67 0.74 -11.33 10.41
N ASP A 68 -0.43 -11.19 11.04
CA ASP A 68 -0.63 -11.44 12.48
C ASP A 68 -0.75 -12.94 12.82
N ASN A 69 -0.91 -13.83 11.83
CA ASN A 69 -1.05 -15.29 11.97
C ASN A 69 0.14 -16.06 11.38
#